data_AF-A0A645FY78-F1
#
_entry.id   AF-A0A645FY78-F1
#
_cell.length_a   1.000
_cell.length_b   1.000
_cell.length_c   1.000
_cell.angle_alpha   90.00
_cell.angle_beta   90.00
_cell.angle_gamma   90.00
#
_symmetry.space_group_name_H-M   'P 1'
#
loop_
_entity.id
_entity.type
_entity.pdbx_description
1 polymer ?
#
loop_
_entity_poly.entity_id
_entity_poly.type
_entity_poly.pdbx_seq_one_letter_code
_entity_poly.pdbx_strand_id
1 'polypeptide(L)'
;MPGNLYFGKYHQFSRDEINETLLNINKKLDELAIKIHLNNFENTDFENKGVLVKDFLADTFSVMAKFIGKNFSADDTCVKCGLCIKSCPQGNIHYNKNNNIKFSNKCMMCTRCIHICPKNAINYKGVKYNQYSLFE
;
A
#
# COMPACT_ATOMS: atom_id res chain seq x y z
N MET A 1 3.57 6.06 4.95
CA MET A 1 3.53 5.98 3.47
C MET A 1 2.26 6.65 2.95
N PRO A 2 2.32 7.95 2.63
CA PRO A 2 1.18 8.70 2.08
C PRO A 2 0.79 8.30 0.65
N GLY A 3 1.66 7.56 -0.05
CA GLY A 3 1.45 7.11 -1.44
C GLY A 3 0.45 5.96 -1.60
N ASN A 4 0.00 5.32 -0.52
CA ASN A 4 -0.93 4.18 -0.60
C ASN A 4 -2.42 4.60 -0.63
N LEU A 5 -2.72 5.90 -0.80
CA LEU A 5 -4.09 6.38 -1.03
C LEU A 5 -4.57 6.11 -2.47
N TYR A 6 -4.46 4.85 -2.89
CA TYR A 6 -4.94 4.37 -4.20
C TYR A 6 -6.45 4.52 -4.39
N PHE A 7 -7.20 4.73 -3.30
CA PHE A 7 -8.65 4.80 -3.28
C PHE A 7 -9.28 6.07 -3.86
N GLY A 8 -8.49 6.95 -4.50
CA GLY A 8 -9.01 8.17 -5.10
C GLY A 8 -7.99 9.27 -5.37
N LYS A 9 -6.73 9.12 -4.94
CA LYS A 9 -5.69 10.11 -5.22
C LYS A 9 -4.82 9.74 -6.42
N TYR A 10 -4.66 8.45 -6.69
CA TYR A 10 -3.79 7.93 -7.74
C TYR A 10 -4.57 7.00 -8.65
N HIS A 11 -4.36 7.12 -9.97
CA HIS A 11 -4.94 6.21 -10.94
C HIS A 11 -4.22 4.85 -10.88
N GLN A 12 -4.92 3.79 -11.29
CA GLN A 12 -4.30 2.49 -11.50
C GLN A 12 -3.69 2.48 -12.91
N PHE A 13 -2.41 2.17 -13.02
CA PHE A 13 -1.74 2.03 -14.31
C PHE A 13 -2.35 0.86 -15.11
N SER A 14 -2.55 1.09 -16.40
CA SER A 14 -2.90 0.08 -17.39
C SER A 14 -1.74 -0.88 -17.65
N ARG A 15 -2.03 -2.04 -18.25
CA ARG A 15 -1.01 -3.03 -18.62
C ARG A 15 0.03 -2.45 -19.58
N ASP A 16 -0.40 -1.60 -20.51
CA ASP A 16 0.48 -0.97 -21.47
C ASP A 16 1.42 0.03 -20.80
N GLU A 17 0.92 0.86 -19.87
CA GLU A 17 1.75 1.78 -19.09
C GLU A 17 2.75 1.04 -18.20
N ILE A 18 2.34 -0.08 -17.59
CA ILE A 18 3.25 -0.94 -16.81
C ILE A 18 4.35 -1.50 -17.72
N ASN A 19 3.99 -2.04 -18.89
CA ASN A 19 4.94 -2.61 -19.84
C ASN A 19 5.91 -1.55 -20.39
N GLU A 20 5.41 -0.37 -20.76
CA GLU A 20 6.24 0.75 -21.21
C GLU A 20 7.22 1.19 -20.12
N THR A 21 6.75 1.27 -18.88
CA THR A 21 7.60 1.59 -17.72
C THR A 21 8.71 0.55 -17.55
N LEU A 22 8.38 -0.74 -17.63
CA LEU A 22 9.35 -1.83 -17.51
C LEU A 22 10.38 -1.80 -18.65
N LEU A 23 9.95 -1.53 -19.89
CA LEU A 23 10.85 -1.38 -21.05
C LEU A 23 11.81 -0.19 -20.86
N ASN A 24 11.29 0.95 -20.38
CA ASN A 24 12.09 2.14 -20.13
C ASN A 24 13.10 1.94 -18.98
N ILE A 25 12.72 1.19 -17.95
CA ILE A 25 13.64 0.79 -16.87
C ILE A 25 14.75 -0.09 -17.44
N ASN A 26 14.43 -1.10 -18.25
CA ASN A 26 15.43 -2.01 -18.82
C ASN A 26 16.48 -1.26 -19.63
N LYS A 27 16.10 -0.23 -20.41
CA LYS A 27 17.04 0.63 -21.15
C LYS A 27 18.03 1.38 -20.25
N LYS A 28 17.65 1.66 -19.00
CA LYS A 28 18.46 2.41 -18.03
C LYS A 28 19.24 1.50 -17.08
N LEU A 29 18.93 0.20 -17.03
CA LEU A 29 19.54 -0.74 -16.08
C LEU A 29 21.06 -0.83 -16.27
N ASP A 30 21.52 -0.96 -17.53
CA ASP A 30 22.95 -1.10 -17.82
C ASP A 30 23.73 0.16 -17.41
N GLU A 31 23.19 1.35 -17.71
CA GLU A 31 23.80 2.63 -17.32
C GLU A 31 23.89 2.75 -15.79
N LEU A 32 22.83 2.40 -15.08
CA LEU A 32 22.80 2.42 -13.62
C LEU A 32 23.76 1.39 -13.02
N ALA A 33 23.84 0.19 -13.58
CA ALA A 33 24.77 -0.86 -13.15
C ALA A 33 26.23 -0.42 -13.31
N ILE A 34 26.57 0.23 -14.42
CA ILE A 34 27.90 0.80 -14.65
C ILE A 34 28.20 1.90 -13.64
N LYS A 35 27.28 2.84 -13.40
CA LYS A 35 27.45 3.89 -12.38
C LYS A 35 27.70 3.31 -10.99
N ILE A 36 26.97 2.25 -10.63
CA ILE A 36 27.15 1.53 -9.37
C ILE A 36 28.54 0.88 -9.30
N HIS A 37 28.94 0.17 -10.36
CA HIS A 37 30.23 -0.51 -10.41
C HIS A 37 31.43 0.45 -10.31
N LEU A 38 31.34 1.60 -10.98
CA LEU A 38 32.38 2.63 -10.97
C LEU A 38 32.35 3.51 -9.72
N ASN A 39 31.41 3.25 -8.79
CA ASN A 39 31.14 4.08 -7.62
C ASN A 39 30.96 5.57 -7.97
N ASN A 40 30.46 5.84 -9.18
CA ASN A 40 30.38 7.16 -9.78
C ASN A 40 28.94 7.67 -9.62
N PHE A 41 28.62 8.07 -8.40
CA PHE A 41 27.35 8.68 -8.07
C PHE A 41 27.55 10.17 -7.84
N GLU A 42 26.71 10.97 -8.47
CA GLU A 42 26.49 12.33 -7.98
C GLU A 42 25.84 12.20 -6.61
N ASN A 43 26.57 12.57 -5.55
CA ASN A 43 25.96 12.78 -4.25
C ASN A 43 25.05 14.01 -4.40
N THR A 44 23.76 13.78 -4.67
CA THR A 44 22.77 14.82 -4.49
C THR A 44 22.70 15.10 -3.00
N ASP A 45 23.22 16.24 -2.56
CA ASP A 45 23.03 16.71 -1.19
C ASP A 45 21.53 16.76 -0.92
N PHE A 46 21.04 15.80 -0.12
CA PHE A 46 19.64 15.74 0.23
C PHE A 46 19.38 16.86 1.24
N GLU A 47 18.99 18.04 0.75
CA GLU A 47 18.63 19.16 1.63
C GLU A 47 17.45 18.76 2.52
N ASN A 48 17.74 18.51 3.79
CA ASN A 48 16.75 18.18 4.82
C ASN A 48 16.00 19.43 5.30
N LYS A 49 15.53 20.27 4.37
CA LYS A 49 14.67 21.40 4.72
C LYS A 49 13.31 20.87 5.20
N GLY A 50 12.90 21.32 6.39
CA GLY A 50 11.59 21.01 6.96
C GLY A 50 11.44 19.64 7.62
N VAL A 51 12.51 19.05 8.19
CA VAL A 51 12.43 17.77 8.95
C VAL A 51 11.32 17.83 10.01
N LEU A 52 11.28 18.90 10.81
CA LEU A 52 10.26 19.08 11.84
C LEU A 52 8.83 19.07 11.27
N VAL A 53 8.61 19.72 10.12
CA VAL A 53 7.31 19.75 9.45
C VAL A 53 6.95 18.37 8.90
N LYS A 54 7.93 17.63 8.34
CA LYS A 54 7.74 16.28 7.82
C LYS A 54 7.42 15.29 8.94
N ASP A 55 8.12 15.36 10.07
CA ASP A 55 7.88 14.52 11.24
C ASP A 55 6.50 14.81 11.83
N PHE A 56 6.14 16.08 11.98
CA PHE A 56 4.80 16.48 12.41
C PHE A 56 3.70 15.97 11.45
N LEU A 57 3.91 16.06 10.14
CA LEU A 57 2.98 15.51 9.13
C LEU A 57 2.88 13.98 9.22
N ALA A 58 3.99 13.29 9.51
CA ALA A 58 4.00 11.84 9.68
C ALA A 58 3.23 11.41 10.94
N ASP A 59 3.42 12.10 12.05
CA ASP A 59 2.74 11.83 13.33
C ASP A 59 1.23 12.09 13.22
N THR A 60 0.86 13.23 12.64
CA THR A 60 -0.55 13.56 12.38
C THR A 60 -1.19 12.55 11.43
N PHE A 61 -0.47 12.08 10.41
CA PHE A 61 -0.95 11.01 9.53
C PHE A 61 -1.16 9.68 10.27
N SER A 62 -0.26 9.31 11.19
CA SER A 62 -0.40 8.08 12.00
C SER A 62 -1.68 8.09 12.82
N VAL A 63 -2.03 9.23 13.41
CA VAL A 63 -3.31 9.41 14.12
C VAL A 63 -4.48 9.32 13.15
N MET A 64 -4.44 10.09 12.06
CA MET A 64 -5.51 10.13 11.06
C MET A 64 -5.79 8.75 10.44
N ALA A 65 -4.75 7.99 10.10
CA ALA A 65 -4.86 6.69 9.47
C ALA A 65 -5.66 5.68 10.31
N LYS A 66 -5.56 5.76 11.65
CA LYS A 66 -6.35 4.91 12.57
C LYS A 66 -7.85 5.16 12.41
N PHE A 67 -8.26 6.43 12.34
CA PHE A 67 -9.65 6.82 12.14
C PHE A 67 -10.17 6.43 10.77
N ILE A 68 -9.41 6.74 9.72
CA ILE A 68 -9.81 6.43 8.35
C ILE A 68 -9.93 4.90 8.16
N GLY A 69 -9.03 4.12 8.78
CA GLY A 69 -9.03 2.67 8.72
C GLY A 69 -10.25 1.97 9.32
N LYS A 70 -11.11 2.67 10.07
CA LYS A 70 -12.39 2.13 10.54
C LYS A 70 -13.39 1.88 9.41
N ASN A 71 -13.18 2.48 8.23
CA ASN A 71 -14.05 2.31 7.07
C ASN A 71 -13.73 1.05 6.25
N PHE A 72 -12.78 0.22 6.68
CA PHE A 72 -12.60 -1.11 6.08
C PHE A 72 -13.63 -2.10 6.60
N SER A 73 -14.14 -2.92 5.71
CA SER A 73 -15.03 -4.04 6.03
C SER A 73 -14.74 -5.24 5.16
N ALA A 74 -15.23 -6.41 5.58
CA ALA A 74 -15.31 -7.58 4.72
C ALA A 74 -16.79 -7.81 4.36
N ASP A 75 -17.08 -8.11 3.10
CA ASP A 75 -18.42 -8.48 2.65
C ASP A 75 -18.69 -10.00 2.75
N ASP A 76 -19.82 -10.41 2.19
CA ASP A 76 -20.33 -11.78 2.18
C ASP A 76 -19.49 -12.76 1.34
N THR A 77 -18.67 -12.26 0.41
CA THR A 77 -17.74 -13.09 -0.38
C THR A 77 -16.54 -13.57 0.44
N CYS A 78 -16.40 -13.11 1.68
CA CYS A 78 -15.33 -13.48 2.59
C CYS A 78 -15.44 -14.94 3.06
N VAL A 79 -14.52 -15.78 2.59
CA VAL A 79 -14.38 -17.19 3.00
C VAL A 79 -13.64 -17.38 4.33
N LYS A 80 -13.43 -16.31 5.10
CA LYS A 80 -12.82 -16.35 6.46
C LYS A 80 -11.44 -17.02 6.52
N CYS A 81 -10.65 -16.97 5.44
CA CYS A 81 -9.32 -17.61 5.37
C CYS A 81 -8.24 -17.01 6.28
N GLY A 82 -8.42 -15.78 6.79
CA GLY A 82 -7.49 -15.16 7.75
C GLY A 82 -6.22 -14.58 7.16
N LEU A 83 -6.02 -14.61 5.83
CA LEU A 83 -4.82 -14.01 5.19
C LEU A 83 -4.67 -12.51 5.48
N CYS A 84 -5.78 -11.76 5.53
CA CYS A 84 -5.76 -10.34 5.90
C CYS A 84 -5.29 -10.13 7.35
N ILE A 85 -5.64 -11.04 8.26
CA ILE A 85 -5.20 -11.02 9.67
C ILE A 85 -3.70 -11.25 9.74
N LYS A 86 -3.22 -12.36 9.14
CA LYS A 86 -1.81 -12.75 9.16
C LYS A 86 -0.89 -11.72 8.51
N SER A 87 -1.36 -11.07 7.45
CA SER A 87 -0.55 -10.11 6.69
C SER A 87 -0.58 -8.69 7.26
N CYS A 88 -1.43 -8.38 8.25
CA CYS A 88 -1.54 -7.04 8.79
C CYS A 88 -0.36 -6.72 9.73
N PRO A 89 0.55 -5.79 9.37
CA PRO A 89 1.73 -5.49 10.20
C PRO A 89 1.39 -4.84 11.54
N GLN A 90 0.18 -4.28 11.67
CA GLN A 90 -0.29 -3.58 12.87
C GLN A 90 -1.20 -4.45 13.76
N GLY A 91 -1.46 -5.70 13.36
CA GLY A 91 -2.44 -6.55 14.06
C GLY A 91 -3.81 -5.90 14.16
N ASN A 92 -4.22 -5.15 13.14
CA ASN A 92 -5.47 -4.37 13.15
C ASN A 92 -6.71 -5.22 12.87
N ILE A 93 -6.54 -6.45 12.37
CA ILE A 93 -7.63 -7.27 11.86
C ILE A 93 -7.74 -8.52 12.73
N HIS A 94 -8.94 -8.90 13.12
CA HIS A 94 -9.21 -10.07 13.96
C HIS A 94 -10.58 -10.67 13.63
N TYR A 95 -10.83 -11.90 14.11
CA TYR A 95 -12.16 -12.49 14.12
C TYR A 95 -12.94 -11.98 15.33
N ASN A 96 -14.20 -11.59 15.12
CA ASN A 96 -15.11 -11.31 16.22
C ASN A 96 -15.78 -12.61 16.76
N LYS A 97 -16.67 -12.46 17.75
CA LYS A 97 -17.42 -13.57 18.35
C LYS A 97 -18.23 -14.42 17.35
N ASN A 98 -18.63 -13.84 16.22
CA ASN A 98 -19.40 -14.52 15.17
C ASN A 98 -18.49 -15.06 14.05
N ASN A 99 -17.18 -15.14 14.30
CA ASN A 99 -16.17 -15.55 13.33
C ASN A 99 -16.15 -14.67 12.06
N ASN A 100 -16.51 -13.39 12.17
CA ASN A 100 -16.46 -12.43 11.07
C ASN A 100 -15.22 -11.54 11.20
N ILE A 101 -14.68 -11.11 10.06
CA ILE A 101 -13.55 -10.19 10.01
C ILE A 101 -13.96 -8.82 10.57
N LYS A 102 -13.19 -8.31 11.53
CA LYS A 102 -13.32 -6.96 12.10
C LYS A 102 -12.00 -6.23 12.11
N PHE A 103 -12.10 -4.90 12.01
CA PHE A 103 -10.99 -3.96 12.00
C PHE A 103 -11.00 -3.16 13.31
N SER A 104 -9.84 -3.05 13.95
CA SER A 104 -9.60 -2.27 15.17
C SER A 104 -9.14 -0.83 14.82
N ASN A 105 -8.57 -0.13 15.79
CA ASN A 105 -8.09 1.25 15.68
C ASN A 105 -6.56 1.37 15.57
N LYS A 106 -5.92 0.46 14.83
CA LYS A 106 -4.46 0.37 14.61
C LYS A 106 -4.08 0.45 13.13
N CYS A 107 -5.01 0.81 12.24
CA CYS A 107 -4.74 0.84 10.80
C CYS A 107 -3.71 1.93 10.45
N MET A 108 -2.75 1.58 9.60
CA MET A 108 -1.75 2.50 9.03
C MET A 108 -1.98 2.80 7.54
N MET A 109 -3.15 2.42 7.00
CA MET A 109 -3.53 2.63 5.60
C MET A 109 -2.57 2.04 4.54
N CYS A 110 -2.02 0.86 4.80
CA CYS A 110 -1.13 0.19 3.82
C CYS A 110 -1.85 -0.57 2.70
N THR A 111 -3.18 -0.76 2.80
CA THR A 111 -4.07 -1.46 1.84
C THR A 111 -3.75 -2.91 1.51
N ARG A 112 -2.73 -3.51 2.17
CA ARG A 112 -2.34 -4.92 1.98
C ARG A 112 -3.49 -5.92 2.14
N CYS A 113 -4.43 -5.66 3.05
CA CYS A 113 -5.59 -6.52 3.28
C CYS A 113 -6.49 -6.65 2.05
N ILE A 114 -6.59 -5.61 1.21
CA ILE A 114 -7.30 -5.67 -0.06
C ILE A 114 -6.53 -6.56 -1.01
N HIS A 115 -5.27 -6.23 -1.29
CA HIS A 115 -4.50 -6.88 -2.36
C HIS A 115 -4.18 -8.36 -2.10
N ILE A 116 -4.18 -8.81 -0.85
CA ILE A 116 -3.92 -10.22 -0.51
C ILE A 116 -5.20 -11.07 -0.47
N CYS A 117 -6.39 -10.47 -0.54
CA CYS A 117 -7.63 -11.22 -0.37
C CYS A 117 -7.96 -12.06 -1.62
N PRO A 118 -7.97 -13.39 -1.56
CA PRO A 118 -8.18 -14.22 -2.76
C PRO A 118 -9.62 -14.14 -3.32
N LYS A 119 -10.56 -13.57 -2.57
CA LYS A 119 -11.95 -13.35 -2.99
C LYS A 119 -12.29 -11.88 -3.23
N ASN A 120 -11.30 -10.99 -3.13
CA ASN A 120 -11.50 -9.54 -3.17
C ASN A 120 -12.69 -9.06 -2.30
N ALA A 121 -12.75 -9.57 -1.07
CA ALA A 121 -13.86 -9.37 -0.15
C ALA A 121 -13.67 -8.17 0.79
N ILE A 122 -12.51 -7.50 0.75
CA ILE A 122 -12.20 -6.37 1.63
C ILE A 122 -12.50 -5.07 0.91
N ASN A 123 -13.36 -4.26 1.51
CA ASN A 123 -13.93 -3.06 0.92
C ASN A 123 -13.52 -1.86 1.76
N TYR A 124 -13.46 -0.66 1.16
CA TYR A 124 -13.25 0.58 1.89
C TYR A 124 -14.41 1.54 1.59
N LYS A 125 -15.10 2.01 2.64
CA LYS A 125 -16.36 2.78 2.53
C LYS A 125 -17.42 2.08 1.65
N GLY A 126 -17.48 0.76 1.70
CA GLY A 126 -18.42 -0.05 0.90
C GLY A 126 -18.04 -0.22 -0.57
N VAL A 127 -16.93 0.37 -1.02
CA VAL A 127 -16.45 0.25 -2.40
C VAL A 127 -15.39 -0.85 -2.51
N LYS A 128 -15.51 -1.69 -3.54
CA LYS A 128 -14.48 -2.67 -3.94
C LYS A 128 -13.42 -2.01 -4.79
N TYR A 129 -12.19 -2.45 -4.61
CA TYR A 129 -11.05 -1.96 -5.38
C TYR A 129 -10.44 -3.08 -6.20
N ASN A 130 -9.97 -2.73 -7.39
CA ASN A 130 -9.20 -3.65 -8.21
C ASN A 130 -7.89 -3.98 -7.52
N GLN A 131 -7.56 -5.26 -7.49
CA GLN A 131 -6.31 -5.73 -6.92
C GLN A 131 -5.19 -5.61 -7.95
N TYR A 132 -3.99 -5.21 -7.52
CA TYR A 132 -2.81 -5.33 -8.34
C TYR A 132 -2.41 -6.81 -8.41
N SER A 133 -2.58 -7.43 -9.58
CA SER A 133 -1.94 -8.71 -9.90
C SER A 133 -0.83 -8.44 -10.90
N LEU A 134 0.42 -8.62 -10.48
CA LEU A 134 1.58 -8.52 -11.39
C LEU A 134 1.79 -9.82 -12.19
N PHE A 135 1.08 -10.88 -11.83
CA PHE A 135 1.17 -12.19 -12.46
C PHE A 135 -0.25 -12.74 -12.61
N GLU A 136 -0.66 -12.98 -13.85
CA GLU A 136 -1.76 -13.88 -14.21
C GLU A 136 -1.20 -15.26 -14.47
#